data_AF-A0A7C2C0G6-F1
#
_entry.id   AF-A0A7C2C0G6-F1
#
_cell.length_a   1.000
_cell.length_b   1.000
_cell.length_c   1.000
_cell.angle_alpha   90.00
_cell.angle_beta   90.00
_cell.angle_gamma   90.00
#
_symmetry.space_group_name_H-M   'P 1'
#
loop_
_entity.id
_entity.type
_entity.pdbx_description
1 polymer ?
#
loop_
_entity_poly.entity_id
_entity_poly.type
_entity_poly.pdbx_seq_one_letter_code
_entity_poly.pdbx_strand_id
1 'polypeptide(L)'
;MKANPYKGRVEAALAALAYAGYLVMVVLDAPTLPVALGLALLPPLRLLPERMLLGIGFGVGWFVGGLALHPFTLVGLVLAAQLLALAADRGERWGWLIGMTVGYGAGIWVSR
;
A
#
# COMPACT_ATOMS: atom_id res chain seq x y z
N MET A 1 25.43 18.14 10.27
CA MET A 1 24.93 18.16 8.87
C MET A 1 23.58 18.87 8.87
N LYS A 2 23.41 19.99 8.14
CA LYS A 2 22.11 20.69 8.05
C LYS A 2 21.18 19.86 7.16
N ALA A 3 20.01 19.48 7.67
CA ALA A 3 18.99 18.80 6.87
C ALA A 3 18.51 19.71 5.73
N ASN A 4 18.42 19.16 4.51
CA ASN A 4 17.96 19.89 3.33
C ASN A 4 16.46 20.24 3.49
N PRO A 5 16.08 21.54 3.52
CA PRO A 5 14.69 21.97 3.74
C PRO A 5 13.72 21.55 2.63
N TYR A 6 14.24 21.08 1.48
CA TYR A 6 13.42 20.61 0.36
C TYR A 6 13.11 19.11 0.42
N LYS A 7 13.81 18.34 1.25
CA LYS A 7 13.70 16.87 1.29
C LYS A 7 12.26 16.41 1.54
N GLY A 8 11.62 16.92 2.59
CA GLY A 8 10.23 16.54 2.92
C GLY A 8 9.20 16.96 1.88
N ARG A 9 9.43 18.06 1.13
CA ARG A 9 8.52 18.48 0.05
C ARG A 9 8.61 17.57 -1.16
N VAL A 10 9.81 17.14 -1.51
CA VAL A 10 10.04 16.22 -2.63
C VAL A 10 9.46 14.84 -2.31
N GLU A 11 9.66 14.34 -1.09
CA GLU A 11 9.10 13.06 -0.64
C GLU A 11 7.57 13.08 -0.67
N ALA A 12 6.94 14.16 -0.18
CA ALA A 12 5.49 14.32 -0.24
C ALA A 12 4.95 14.41 -1.69
N ALA A 13 5.65 15.13 -2.58
CA ALA A 13 5.27 15.21 -3.98
C ALA A 13 5.36 13.85 -4.69
N LEU A 14 6.44 13.09 -4.44
CA LEU A 14 6.61 11.75 -4.98
C LEU A 14 5.56 10.79 -4.44
N ALA A 15 5.25 10.86 -3.15
CA ALA A 15 4.19 10.06 -2.54
C ALA A 15 2.82 10.38 -3.16
N ALA A 16 2.51 11.65 -3.39
CA ALA A 16 1.27 12.07 -4.03
C ALA A 16 1.18 11.56 -5.48
N LEU A 17 2.26 11.67 -6.27
CA LEU A 17 2.30 11.17 -7.65
C LEU A 17 2.16 9.65 -7.72
N ALA A 18 2.86 8.91 -6.86
CA ALA A 18 2.75 7.46 -6.80
C ALA A 18 1.36 7.01 -6.37
N TYR A 19 0.76 7.69 -5.39
CA TYR A 19 -0.61 7.42 -4.96
C TYR A 19 -1.62 7.74 -6.07
N ALA A 20 -1.46 8.84 -6.80
CA ALA A 20 -2.31 9.17 -7.94
C ALA A 20 -2.19 8.12 -9.06
N GLY A 21 -0.96 7.71 -9.40
CA GLY A 21 -0.73 6.63 -10.37
C GLY A 21 -1.36 5.31 -9.95
N TYR A 22 -1.26 4.96 -8.66
CA TYR A 22 -1.94 3.80 -8.10
C TYR A 22 -3.46 3.89 -8.22
N LEU A 23 -4.07 5.04 -7.92
CA LEU A 23 -5.51 5.23 -8.06
C LEU A 23 -5.99 5.04 -9.50
N VAL A 24 -5.22 5.48 -10.49
CA VAL A 24 -5.53 5.24 -11.90
C VAL A 24 -5.55 3.74 -12.20
N MET A 25 -4.55 2.99 -11.72
CA MET A 25 -4.52 1.53 -11.88
C MET A 25 -5.72 0.87 -11.18
N VAL A 26 -6.06 1.29 -9.96
CA VAL A 26 -7.24 0.79 -9.22
C VAL A 26 -8.53 1.02 -9.98
N VAL A 27 -8.73 2.20 -10.55
CA VAL A 27 -9.95 2.51 -11.32
C VAL A 27 -10.06 1.64 -12.58
N LEU A 28 -8.94 1.30 -13.21
CA LEU A 28 -8.91 0.45 -14.40
C LEU A 28 -9.07 -1.04 -14.09
N ASP A 29 -8.65 -1.48 -12.90
CA ASP A 29 -8.51 -2.89 -12.53
C ASP A 29 -9.60 -3.39 -11.57
N ALA A 30 -10.26 -2.48 -10.83
CA ALA A 30 -11.28 -2.85 -9.86
C ALA A 30 -12.60 -3.26 -10.54
N PRO A 31 -13.21 -4.40 -10.14
CA PRO A 31 -14.45 -4.89 -10.74
C PRO A 31 -15.68 -4.06 -10.36
N THR A 32 -15.63 -3.35 -9.22
CA THR A 32 -16.74 -2.54 -8.72
C THR A 32 -16.23 -1.30 -7.96
N LEU A 33 -17.07 -0.27 -7.88
CA LEU A 33 -16.77 0.98 -7.18
C LEU A 33 -16.45 0.77 -5.69
N PRO A 34 -17.17 -0.08 -4.92
CA PRO A 34 -16.81 -0.38 -3.53
C PRO A 34 -15.42 -1.01 -3.40
N VAL A 35 -15.04 -1.90 -4.33
CA VAL A 35 -13.69 -2.49 -4.34
C VAL A 35 -12.64 -1.42 -4.65
N ALA A 36 -12.89 -0.53 -5.61
CA ALA A 36 -12.00 0.58 -5.91
C ALA A 36 -11.78 1.50 -4.69
N LEU A 37 -12.85 1.82 -3.95
CA LEU A 37 -12.77 2.59 -2.71
C LEU A 37 -11.97 1.84 -1.63
N GLY A 38 -12.21 0.54 -1.45
CA GLY A 38 -11.46 -0.29 -0.52
C GLY A 38 -9.96 -0.30 -0.84
N LEU A 39 -9.60 -0.45 -2.12
CA LEU A 39 -8.23 -0.43 -2.61
C LEU A 39 -7.57 0.95 -2.40
N ALA A 40 -8.28 2.04 -2.70
CA ALA A 40 -7.78 3.40 -2.48
C ALA A 40 -7.35 3.64 -1.02
N LEU A 41 -8.03 3.02 -0.05
CA LEU A 41 -7.72 3.19 1.37
C LEU A 41 -6.51 2.39 1.85
N LEU A 42 -5.98 1.43 1.08
CA LEU A 42 -4.93 0.53 1.54
C LEU A 42 -3.56 1.21 1.76
N PRO A 43 -3.04 2.07 0.84
CA PRO A 43 -1.75 2.71 1.07
C PRO A 43 -1.69 3.56 2.35
N PRO A 44 -2.71 4.38 2.70
CA PRO A 44 -2.77 5.10 3.97
C PRO A 44 -2.67 4.23 5.23
N LEU A 45 -3.16 2.98 5.19
CA LEU A 45 -3.08 2.06 6.35
C LEU A 45 -1.64 1.82 6.81
N ARG A 46 -0.66 2.03 5.92
CA ARG A 46 0.77 1.92 6.24
C ARG A 46 1.24 2.90 7.31
N LEU A 47 0.52 4.00 7.51
CA LEU A 47 0.84 5.05 8.47
C LEU A 47 0.46 4.71 9.92
N LEU A 48 -0.33 3.64 10.10
CA LEU A 48 -0.82 3.19 11.39
C LEU A 48 0.31 2.74 12.35
N PRO A 49 0.02 2.63 13.66
CA PRO A 49 1.00 2.26 14.67
C PRO A 49 1.66 0.92 14.37
N GLU A 50 2.95 0.81 14.69
CA GLU A 50 3.78 -0.35 14.36
C GLU A 50 3.24 -1.69 14.87
N ARG A 51 2.69 -1.70 16.09
CA ARG A 51 2.04 -2.88 16.70
C ARG A 51 0.88 -3.45 15.87
N MET A 52 0.27 -2.64 14.99
CA MET A 52 -0.86 -3.05 14.16
C MET A 52 -0.43 -3.46 12.75
N LEU A 53 0.79 -3.13 12.34
CA LEU A 53 1.21 -3.23 10.94
C LEU A 53 1.25 -4.66 10.42
N LEU A 54 1.57 -5.64 11.26
CA LEU A 54 1.58 -7.04 10.84
C LEU A 54 0.17 -7.54 10.53
N GLY A 55 -0.80 -7.26 11.42
CA GLY A 55 -2.20 -7.62 11.21
C GLY A 55 -2.84 -6.84 10.05
N ILE A 56 -2.54 -5.55 9.94
CA ILE A 56 -3.00 -4.71 8.81
C ILE A 56 -2.39 -5.21 7.51
N GLY A 57 -1.08 -5.46 7.49
CA GLY A 57 -0.39 -6.03 6.34
C GLY A 57 -1.06 -7.32 5.92
N PHE A 58 -1.32 -8.22 6.87
CA PHE A 58 -2.04 -9.48 6.62
C PHE A 58 -3.42 -9.25 6.01
N GLY A 59 -4.24 -8.37 6.58
CA GLY A 59 -5.57 -8.07 6.05
C GLY A 59 -5.53 -7.46 4.64
N VAL A 60 -4.61 -6.52 4.39
CA VAL A 60 -4.36 -5.94 3.06
C VAL A 60 -3.97 -7.03 2.07
N GLY A 61 -2.99 -7.86 2.44
CA GLY A 61 -2.54 -8.99 1.63
C GLY A 61 -3.67 -9.93 1.29
N TRP A 62 -4.43 -10.37 2.30
CA TRP A 62 -5.55 -11.30 2.14
C TRP A 62 -6.63 -10.74 1.21
N PHE A 63 -7.04 -9.49 1.44
CA PHE A 63 -8.05 -8.82 0.62
C PHE A 63 -7.62 -8.76 -0.85
N VAL A 64 -6.37 -8.35 -1.10
CA VAL A 64 -5.88 -8.18 -2.46
C VAL A 64 -5.59 -9.53 -3.14
N GLY A 65 -5.07 -10.51 -2.40
CA GLY A 65 -4.86 -11.88 -2.88
C GLY A 65 -6.17 -12.55 -3.29
N GLY A 66 -7.27 -12.22 -2.60
CA GLY A 66 -8.59 -12.73 -2.95
C GLY A 66 -9.22 -12.11 -4.20
N LEU A 67 -8.75 -10.92 -4.60
CA LEU A 67 -9.27 -10.16 -5.75
C LEU A 67 -8.57 -10.47 -7.07
N ALA A 68 -7.45 -11.21 -7.05
CA ALA A 68 -6.66 -11.55 -8.24
C ALA A 68 -6.32 -10.34 -9.13
N LEU A 69 -5.99 -9.20 -8.50
CA LEU A 69 -5.64 -7.96 -9.20
C LEU A 69 -4.44 -8.14 -10.14
N HIS A 70 -4.34 -7.25 -11.13
CA HIS A 70 -3.20 -7.21 -12.02
C HIS A 70 -1.89 -7.00 -11.22
N PRO A 71 -0.78 -7.72 -11.54
CA PRO A 71 0.48 -7.59 -10.81
C PRO A 71 1.01 -6.15 -10.73
N PHE A 72 0.78 -5.33 -11.76
CA PHE A 72 1.16 -3.92 -11.73
C PHE A 72 0.39 -3.10 -10.69
N THR A 73 -0.88 -3.41 -10.44
CA THR A 73 -1.69 -2.78 -9.39
C THR A 73 -1.14 -3.12 -7.99
N LEU A 74 -0.60 -4.34 -7.80
CA LEU A 74 0.10 -4.74 -6.57
C LEU A 74 1.39 -3.94 -6.37
N VAL A 75 2.20 -3.80 -7.41
CA VAL A 75 3.43 -3.02 -7.35
C VAL A 75 3.10 -1.55 -7.06
N GLY A 76 2.07 -1.00 -7.71
CA GLY A 76 1.56 0.35 -7.45
C GLY A 76 1.13 0.55 -6.00
N LEU A 77 0.42 -0.41 -5.41
CA LEU A 77 0.01 -0.40 -4.00
C LEU A 77 1.22 -0.35 -3.07
N VAL A 78 2.18 -1.25 -3.25
CA VAL A 78 3.38 -1.32 -2.41
C VAL A 78 4.20 -0.04 -2.52
N LEU A 79 4.39 0.46 -3.74
CA LEU A 79 5.14 1.69 -4.00
C LEU A 79 4.47 2.91 -3.36
N ALA A 80 3.17 3.07 -3.55
CA ALA A 80 2.40 4.16 -2.96
C ALA A 80 2.45 4.11 -1.42
N ALA A 81 2.29 2.92 -0.83
CA ALA A 81 2.35 2.73 0.62
C ALA A 81 3.73 3.10 1.20
N GLN A 82 4.80 2.67 0.54
CA GLN A 82 6.17 2.94 1.01
C GLN A 82 6.56 4.41 0.86
N LEU A 83 6.16 5.06 -0.23
CA LEU A 83 6.39 6.50 -0.40
C LEU A 83 5.56 7.34 0.58
N LEU A 84 4.33 6.93 0.91
CA LEU A 84 3.56 7.54 2.00
C LEU A 84 4.28 7.41 3.34
N ALA A 85 4.80 6.22 3.66
CA ALA A 85 5.54 5.98 4.89
C ALA A 85 6.81 6.85 4.96
N LEU A 86 7.54 6.93 3.85
CA LEU A 86 8.74 7.77 3.72
C LEU A 86 8.41 9.26 3.92
N ALA A 87 7.37 9.76 3.25
CA ALA A 87 6.93 11.15 3.39
C ALA A 87 6.44 11.49 4.81
N ALA A 88 6.01 10.49 5.57
CA ALA A 88 5.62 10.62 6.98
C ALA A 88 6.78 10.36 7.96
N ASP A 89 8.03 10.31 7.47
CA ASP A 89 9.25 10.04 8.25
C ASP A 89 9.15 8.74 9.07
N ARG A 90 8.43 7.75 8.53
CA ARG A 90 8.33 6.41 9.12
C ARG A 90 9.47 5.55 8.56
N GLY A 91 10.34 5.08 9.46
CA GLY A 91 11.38 4.12 9.13
C GLY A 91 10.84 2.80 8.54
N GLU A 92 11.78 1.95 8.14
CA GLU A 92 11.48 0.65 7.54
C GLU A 92 10.79 -0.27 8.57
N ARG A 93 9.55 -0.65 8.28
CA ARG A 93 8.71 -1.45 9.20
C ARG A 93 8.29 -2.73 8.49
N TRP A 94 9.16 -3.72 8.59
CA TRP A 94 9.06 -5.02 7.92
C TRP A 94 7.78 -5.78 8.26
N GLY A 95 7.21 -5.57 9.46
CA GLY A 95 5.97 -6.23 9.88
C GLY A 95 4.82 -6.06 8.88
N TRP A 96 4.70 -4.90 8.24
CA TRP A 96 3.67 -4.68 7.22
C TRP A 96 3.90 -5.52 5.96
N LEU A 97 5.13 -5.54 5.44
CA LEU A 97 5.48 -6.33 4.25
C LEU A 97 5.32 -7.83 4.51
N ILE A 98 5.81 -8.31 5.65
CA ILE A 98 5.68 -9.71 6.06
C ILE A 98 4.19 -10.09 6.15
N GLY A 99 3.40 -9.26 6.84
CA GLY A 99 1.95 -9.45 6.91
C GLY A 99 1.33 -9.53 5.51
N MET A 100 1.64 -8.57 4.65
CA MET A 100 1.11 -8.48 3.28
C MET A 100 1.44 -9.72 2.45
N THR A 101 2.68 -10.20 2.49
CA THR A 101 3.09 -11.40 1.75
C THR A 101 2.35 -12.64 2.24
N VAL A 102 2.29 -12.84 3.56
CA VAL A 102 1.60 -14.00 4.16
C VAL A 102 0.10 -13.94 3.88
N GLY A 103 -0.52 -12.76 4.06
CA GLY A 103 -1.92 -12.53 3.77
C GLY A 103 -2.26 -12.76 2.31
N TYR A 104 -1.44 -12.28 1.39
CA TYR A 104 -1.62 -12.48 -0.06
C TYR A 104 -1.65 -13.95 -0.43
N GLY A 105 -0.71 -14.73 0.11
CA GLY A 105 -0.74 -16.19 -0.02
C GLY A 105 -2.06 -16.78 0.48
N ALA A 106 -2.47 -16.44 1.70
CA ALA A 106 -3.73 -16.93 2.27
C ALA A 106 -4.96 -16.53 1.45
N GLY A 107 -5.00 -15.31 0.90
CA GLY A 107 -6.09 -14.83 0.04
C GLY A 107 -6.21 -15.64 -1.26
N ILE A 108 -5.09 -15.92 -1.93
CA ILE A 108 -5.07 -16.76 -3.14
C ILE A 108 -5.60 -18.17 -2.83
N TRP A 109 -5.22 -18.75 -1.69
CA TRP A 109 -5.65 -20.10 -1.31
C TRP A 109 -7.16 -20.20 -1.06
N VAL A 110 -7.79 -19.14 -0.53
CA VAL A 110 -9.24 -19.12 -0.26
C VAL A 110 -10.04 -18.84 -1.53
N SER A 111 -9.48 -18.13 -2.50
CA SER A 111 -10.14 -17.78 -3.76
C SER A 111 -9.99 -18.83 -4.87
N ARG A 112 -9.31 -19.95 -4.61
CA ARG A 112 -9.21 -21.12 -5.50
C ARG A 112 -10.18 -22.21 -5.07
#